data_AF-A0A924J542-F1
#
_entry.id   AF-A0A924J542-F1
#
_cell.length_a   1.000
_cell.length_b   1.000
_cell.length_c   1.000
_cell.angle_alpha   90.00
_cell.angle_beta   90.00
_cell.angle_gamma   90.00
#
_symmetry.space_group_name_H-M   'P 1'
#
loop_
_entity.id
_entity.type
_entity.pdbx_description
1 polymer ?
#
loop_
_entity_poly.entity_id
_entity_poly.type
_entity_poly.pdbx_seq_one_letter_code
_entity_poly.pdbx_strand_id
1 'polypeptide(L)'
;MTRAGAASRSTAESGEGAVWRASGQARVKDGGGAGIKGTTDGSRLCHRHDRHGDYLARSEAYPRAGEADSACRPRRDHAPFHSRIVTDDRPAFPDPRITEQRNPRSMSIDLASPLEIVDIIAAEDALVAPAVAAQREALAKAVDAGEQALRSGGRIIYAGAGTSGRLGVLDASEIPPTFGADVGLVVGIIAGGPAALLRAQEGAEDSAAGGARDLDTVNISACDFVVGIAASGTTPYVHGALQRAKEVGATTAMIACTPLPPATSGIIDIPIVIIVGPEVVTGSTRMKSGTATKLALNIISTGAMIRVGKTFGNLMVDLRATNAKLVDRSERIVAEVCELSRDAARALLQRADGLVKRAIVMHMLDVDAATADMALDASRGVIRRVLQQSPAALAQLQPGEPR
;
A
#
# COMPACT_ATOMS: atom_id res chain seq x y z
N MET A 1 13.41 67.84 -9.65
CA MET A 1 12.16 68.11 -8.91
C MET A 1 11.04 67.38 -9.62
N THR A 2 10.68 66.16 -9.17
CA THR A 2 9.38 65.85 -8.49
C THR A 2 8.16 66.14 -9.38
N ARG A 3 7.27 65.21 -9.75
CA ARG A 3 6.49 64.22 -8.98
C ARG A 3 5.81 63.24 -9.97
N ALA A 4 5.83 61.93 -9.71
CA ALA A 4 4.76 61.12 -9.11
C ALA A 4 3.66 60.64 -10.09
N GLY A 5 3.74 59.35 -10.46
CA GLY A 5 2.69 58.57 -11.11
C GLY A 5 1.97 57.69 -10.09
N ALA A 6 0.65 57.60 -10.24
CA ALA A 6 -0.31 57.08 -9.28
C ALA A 6 -0.31 55.55 -9.13
N ALA A 7 -0.73 55.13 -7.93
CA ALA A 7 -0.97 53.76 -7.53
C ALA A 7 -2.38 53.29 -7.95
N SER A 8 -2.50 52.00 -8.26
CA SER A 8 -3.73 51.23 -8.04
C SER A 8 -3.36 49.83 -7.57
N ARG A 9 -3.73 49.51 -6.34
CA ARG A 9 -3.62 48.19 -5.71
C ARG A 9 -4.74 47.29 -6.23
N SER A 10 -4.44 46.03 -6.54
CA SER A 10 -5.38 44.93 -6.38
C SER A 10 -4.70 43.81 -5.62
N THR A 11 -5.32 43.42 -4.52
CA THR A 11 -4.91 42.43 -3.54
C THR A 11 -4.93 41.01 -4.12
N ALA A 12 -3.86 40.27 -3.84
CA ALA A 12 -3.74 38.84 -4.10
C ALA A 12 -4.58 38.05 -3.07
N GLU A 13 -5.45 37.17 -3.55
CA GLU A 13 -5.99 36.08 -2.75
C GLU A 13 -5.08 34.85 -2.89
N SER A 14 -4.43 34.51 -1.78
CA SER A 14 -3.66 33.29 -1.59
C SER A 14 -4.60 32.11 -1.42
N GLY A 15 -4.62 31.19 -2.39
CA GLY A 15 -5.26 29.89 -2.25
C GLY A 15 -4.41 28.99 -1.35
N GLU A 16 -4.88 28.73 -0.13
CA GLU A 16 -4.31 27.74 0.77
C GLU A 16 -4.46 26.33 0.17
N GLY A 17 -3.33 25.66 -0.07
CA GLY A 17 -3.28 24.24 -0.42
C GLY A 17 -3.69 23.39 0.78
N ALA A 18 -4.85 22.74 0.68
CA ALA A 18 -5.36 21.85 1.71
C ALA A 18 -4.57 20.52 1.72
N VAL A 19 -3.56 20.44 2.60
CA VAL A 19 -2.98 19.17 3.07
C VAL A 19 -3.97 18.53 4.04
N TRP A 20 -4.49 17.34 3.72
CA TRP A 20 -5.43 16.67 4.62
C TRP A 20 -4.71 16.11 5.85
N ARG A 21 -5.05 16.64 7.02
CA ARG A 21 -4.73 16.07 8.34
C ARG A 21 -5.97 15.33 8.85
N ALA A 22 -5.83 14.04 9.17
CA ALA A 22 -6.86 13.30 9.89
C ALA A 22 -6.87 13.75 11.36
N SER A 23 -7.87 14.55 11.76
CA SER A 23 -8.19 14.80 13.18
C SER A 23 -9.67 14.55 13.43
N GLY A 24 -9.96 13.87 14.54
CA GLY A 24 -11.26 13.28 14.85
C GLY A 24 -12.24 14.13 15.66
N GLN A 25 -13.29 13.42 16.10
CA GLN A 25 -14.33 13.78 17.06
C GLN A 25 -15.36 14.84 16.61
N ALA A 26 -16.48 14.36 16.06
CA ALA A 26 -17.72 15.13 16.01
C ALA A 26 -18.35 15.17 17.42
N ARG A 27 -18.41 16.36 18.03
CA ARG A 27 -19.26 16.64 19.19
C ARG A 27 -20.71 16.75 18.73
N VAL A 28 -21.59 15.95 19.33
CA VAL A 28 -23.04 16.15 19.26
C VAL A 28 -23.40 17.33 20.15
N LYS A 29 -24.14 18.31 19.60
CA LYS A 29 -24.78 19.39 20.37
C LYS A 29 -26.29 19.18 20.33
N ASP A 30 -26.88 19.17 21.53
CA ASP A 30 -28.31 19.21 21.78
C ASP A 30 -28.95 20.55 21.40
N GLY A 31 -30.25 20.48 21.11
CA GLY A 31 -31.18 21.60 20.90
C GLY A 31 -32.19 21.20 19.82
N GLY A 32 -33.49 21.10 20.05
CA GLY A 32 -34.39 21.90 20.88
C GLY A 32 -35.57 22.23 19.97
N GLY A 33 -36.76 21.72 20.31
CA GLY A 33 -37.87 21.56 19.37
C GLY A 33 -38.60 22.83 18.90
N ALA A 34 -39.44 22.63 17.88
CA ALA A 34 -40.66 23.39 17.63
C ALA A 34 -41.55 22.55 16.69
N GLY A 35 -42.76 22.20 17.16
CA GLY A 35 -43.77 21.53 16.34
C GLY A 35 -44.62 22.52 15.56
N ILE A 36 -45.45 22.00 14.63
CA ILE A 36 -46.78 22.50 14.27
C ILE A 36 -47.58 21.35 13.61
N LYS A 37 -48.85 21.29 14.03
CA LYS A 37 -50.01 20.44 13.64
C LYS A 37 -50.29 20.52 12.12
N GLY A 38 -50.89 19.59 11.38
CA GLY A 38 -51.80 18.46 11.66
C GLY A 38 -53.11 18.65 10.87
N THR A 39 -53.42 17.78 9.90
CA THR A 39 -54.76 17.49 9.30
C THR A 39 -54.66 16.20 8.47
N THR A 40 -55.03 15.02 8.98
CA THR A 40 -56.31 14.28 8.81
C THR A 40 -56.64 13.80 7.38
N ASP A 41 -56.68 12.47 7.23
CA ASP A 41 -57.72 11.60 6.63
C ASP A 41 -57.05 10.50 5.76
N GLY A 42 -57.30 9.19 5.84
CA GLY A 42 -58.20 8.35 6.63
C GLY A 42 -58.11 6.91 6.09
N SER A 43 -58.08 5.92 7.00
CA SER A 43 -58.44 4.49 6.78
C SER A 43 -57.49 3.66 5.87
N ARG A 44 -57.05 2.42 6.14
CA ARG A 44 -57.42 1.29 7.03
C ARG A 44 -56.11 0.51 7.33
N LEU A 45 -55.75 0.23 8.60
CA LEU A 45 -55.97 -1.05 9.33
C LEU A 45 -55.50 -2.29 8.53
N CYS A 46 -54.74 -3.27 9.03
CA CYS A 46 -54.11 -3.64 10.30
C CYS A 46 -53.46 -5.03 10.00
N HIS A 47 -52.22 -5.40 10.32
CA HIS A 47 -51.69 -5.89 11.60
C HIS A 47 -50.19 -6.23 11.34
N ARG A 48 -49.21 -5.72 12.12
CA ARG A 48 -48.58 -6.37 13.31
C ARG A 48 -48.26 -7.86 13.10
N HIS A 49 -47.08 -8.39 13.42
CA HIS A 49 -45.91 -7.93 14.18
C HIS A 49 -44.78 -8.97 13.99
N ASP A 50 -43.52 -8.52 14.12
CA ASP A 50 -42.35 -9.14 14.80
C ASP A 50 -42.01 -10.63 14.58
N ARG A 51 -40.75 -11.10 14.59
CA ARG A 51 -39.37 -10.59 14.62
C ARG A 51 -38.48 -11.86 14.55
N HIS A 52 -37.28 -11.73 13.97
CA HIS A 52 -36.05 -12.55 14.15
C HIS A 52 -36.10 -14.09 14.03
N GLY A 53 -35.15 -14.62 13.25
CA GLY A 53 -34.77 -16.04 13.32
C GLY A 53 -33.62 -16.40 12.37
N ASP A 54 -32.51 -16.82 12.97
CA ASP A 54 -31.24 -17.29 12.41
C ASP A 54 -31.33 -18.22 11.17
N TYR A 55 -30.39 -18.03 10.23
CA TYR A 55 -30.08 -19.01 9.19
C TYR A 55 -28.73 -19.68 9.48
N LEU A 56 -28.78 -20.85 10.11
CA LEU A 56 -27.75 -21.88 9.98
C LEU A 56 -28.39 -23.25 9.76
N ALA A 57 -27.83 -23.94 8.77
CA ALA A 57 -27.86 -25.38 8.50
C ALA A 57 -29.19 -26.02 8.06
N ARG A 58 -29.19 -26.53 6.82
CA ARG A 58 -29.54 -27.94 6.52
C ARG A 58 -29.09 -28.35 5.12
N SER A 59 -28.20 -29.32 5.08
CA SER A 59 -27.99 -30.27 4.00
C SER A 59 -29.25 -31.13 3.82
N GLU A 60 -29.64 -31.46 2.60
CA GLU A 60 -30.07 -32.82 2.19
C GLU A 60 -30.45 -32.93 0.71
N ALA A 61 -29.85 -33.94 0.07
CA ALA A 61 -30.39 -34.86 -0.94
C ALA A 61 -30.98 -34.36 -2.28
N TYR A 62 -30.29 -34.74 -3.37
CA TYR A 62 -30.79 -34.79 -4.75
C TYR A 62 -32.00 -35.74 -4.91
N PRO A 63 -33.03 -35.37 -5.71
CA PRO A 63 -34.05 -36.33 -6.14
C PRO A 63 -33.56 -37.21 -7.29
N ARG A 64 -33.92 -38.50 -7.21
CA ARG A 64 -33.74 -39.55 -8.23
C ARG A 64 -34.62 -39.32 -9.46
N ALA A 65 -34.14 -39.88 -10.56
CA ALA A 65 -34.77 -39.94 -11.88
C ALA A 65 -36.17 -40.59 -11.86
N GLY A 66 -37.08 -40.00 -12.64
CA GLY A 66 -38.39 -40.53 -12.99
C GLY A 66 -38.97 -39.76 -14.18
N GLU A 67 -38.96 -40.44 -15.33
CA GLU A 67 -39.84 -40.30 -16.50
C GLU A 67 -40.15 -38.89 -17.05
N ALA A 68 -39.51 -38.58 -18.18
CA ALA A 68 -40.01 -37.59 -19.14
C ALA A 68 -39.98 -38.16 -20.55
N ASP A 69 -41.11 -37.92 -21.23
CA ASP A 69 -41.61 -38.48 -22.46
C ASP A 69 -40.66 -38.60 -23.66
N SER A 70 -40.91 -39.69 -24.40
CA SER A 70 -40.40 -40.01 -25.72
C SER A 70 -40.92 -39.05 -26.80
N ALA A 71 -40.04 -38.18 -27.30
CA ALA A 71 -40.15 -37.60 -28.65
C ALA A 71 -38.76 -37.23 -29.18
N CYS A 72 -37.99 -38.26 -29.53
CA CYS A 72 -36.70 -38.12 -30.19
C CYS A 72 -36.89 -37.59 -31.62
N ARG A 73 -36.49 -36.34 -31.88
CA ARG A 73 -36.22 -35.86 -33.26
C ARG A 73 -34.71 -35.96 -33.49
N PRO A 74 -34.23 -36.51 -34.61
CA PRO A 74 -32.81 -36.72 -34.83
C PRO A 74 -32.08 -35.38 -34.93
N ARG A 75 -30.92 -35.31 -34.25
CA ARG A 75 -29.97 -34.20 -34.35
C ARG A 75 -29.59 -34.00 -35.81
N ARG A 76 -29.69 -32.76 -36.30
CA ARG A 76 -29.07 -32.38 -37.58
C ARG A 76 -27.56 -32.48 -37.40
N ASP A 77 -26.92 -33.18 -38.34
CA ASP A 77 -25.47 -33.22 -38.47
C ASP A 77 -24.90 -31.81 -38.52
N HIS A 78 -24.24 -31.39 -37.44
CA HIS A 78 -23.39 -30.21 -37.47
C HIS A 78 -22.12 -30.61 -38.22
N ALA A 79 -22.04 -30.22 -39.50
CA ALA A 79 -20.79 -30.24 -40.24
C ALA A 79 -19.70 -29.53 -39.41
N PRO A 80 -18.47 -30.06 -39.39
CA PRO A 80 -17.39 -29.42 -38.64
C PRO A 80 -17.18 -28.03 -39.23
N PHE A 81 -17.35 -26.99 -38.40
CA PHE A 81 -16.91 -25.65 -38.74
C PHE A 81 -15.39 -25.73 -38.85
N HIS A 82 -14.88 -25.87 -40.08
CA HIS A 82 -13.47 -25.67 -40.35
C HIS A 82 -13.15 -24.22 -39.96
N SER A 83 -12.64 -24.02 -38.75
CA SER A 83 -11.99 -22.79 -38.37
C SER A 83 -10.81 -22.65 -39.31
N ARG A 84 -10.96 -21.83 -40.36
CA ARG A 84 -9.81 -21.25 -41.05
C ARG A 84 -9.01 -20.55 -39.96
N ILE A 85 -7.93 -21.18 -39.51
CA ILE A 85 -6.83 -20.48 -38.89
C ILE A 85 -6.38 -19.52 -39.99
N VAL A 86 -6.84 -18.28 -39.92
CA VAL A 86 -6.24 -17.21 -40.69
C VAL A 86 -4.83 -17.10 -40.14
N THR A 87 -3.86 -17.66 -40.87
CA THR A 87 -2.47 -17.31 -40.66
C THR A 87 -2.40 -15.81 -40.88
N ASP A 88 -2.24 -15.09 -39.78
CA ASP A 88 -2.19 -13.64 -39.80
C ASP A 88 -0.85 -13.21 -40.40
N ASP A 89 -0.80 -13.13 -41.73
CA ASP A 89 0.36 -12.67 -42.51
C ASP A 89 0.54 -11.14 -42.47
N ARG A 90 -0.18 -10.43 -41.58
CA ARG A 90 0.04 -8.99 -41.36
C ARG A 90 1.42 -8.80 -40.73
N PRO A 91 2.20 -7.79 -41.17
CA PRO A 91 3.46 -7.47 -40.53
C PRO A 91 3.19 -7.23 -39.04
N ALA A 92 3.78 -8.06 -38.19
CA ALA A 92 3.79 -7.80 -36.77
C ALA A 92 4.36 -6.39 -36.60
N PHE A 93 3.65 -5.51 -35.89
CA PHE A 93 4.24 -4.36 -35.23
C PHE A 93 4.59 -4.82 -33.82
N PRO A 94 5.69 -5.60 -33.61
CA PRO A 94 6.02 -6.05 -32.27
C PRO A 94 6.48 -4.83 -31.47
N ASP A 95 5.70 -4.46 -30.46
CA ASP A 95 6.20 -3.56 -29.43
C ASP A 95 7.39 -4.27 -28.74
N PRO A 96 8.56 -3.60 -28.63
CA PRO A 96 9.74 -4.21 -28.03
C PRO A 96 9.56 -4.47 -26.52
N ARG A 97 8.59 -3.82 -25.87
CA ARG A 97 8.32 -3.98 -24.44
C ARG A 97 7.58 -5.29 -24.20
N ILE A 98 8.15 -6.11 -23.32
CA ILE A 98 7.56 -7.39 -22.89
C ILE A 98 6.12 -7.22 -22.38
N THR A 99 5.82 -6.08 -21.75
CA THR A 99 4.50 -5.76 -21.21
C THR A 99 3.41 -5.63 -22.28
N GLU A 100 3.79 -5.34 -23.53
CA GLU A 100 2.89 -5.14 -24.67
C GLU A 100 2.87 -6.35 -25.63
N GLN A 101 3.68 -7.37 -25.37
CA GLN A 101 3.70 -8.58 -26.18
C GLN A 101 2.50 -9.47 -25.87
N ARG A 102 2.08 -10.27 -26.85
CA ARG A 102 1.02 -11.26 -26.68
C ARG A 102 1.53 -12.47 -25.91
N ASN A 103 0.72 -13.01 -25.00
CA ASN A 103 1.05 -14.25 -24.31
C ASN A 103 0.62 -15.47 -25.16
N PRO A 104 1.55 -16.34 -25.58
CA PRO A 104 1.22 -17.51 -26.39
C PRO A 104 0.28 -18.51 -25.69
N ARG A 105 0.21 -18.52 -24.35
CA ARG A 105 -0.65 -19.41 -23.56
C ARG A 105 -2.10 -18.94 -23.47
N SER A 106 -2.40 -17.69 -23.83
CA SER A 106 -3.74 -17.12 -23.74
C SER A 106 -4.27 -16.62 -25.10
N MET A 107 -3.70 -17.11 -26.21
CA MET A 107 -4.05 -16.68 -27.57
C MET A 107 -5.54 -16.81 -27.93
N SER A 108 -6.23 -17.77 -27.31
CA SER A 108 -7.65 -18.07 -27.51
C SER A 108 -8.43 -18.05 -26.19
N ILE A 109 -8.00 -17.23 -25.21
CA ILE A 109 -8.62 -17.17 -23.87
C ILE A 109 -10.08 -16.73 -23.89
N ASP A 110 -10.52 -16.05 -24.96
CA ASP A 110 -11.90 -15.64 -25.21
C ASP A 110 -12.85 -16.81 -25.53
N LEU A 111 -12.29 -17.96 -25.93
CA LEU A 111 -13.04 -19.19 -26.19
C LEU A 111 -13.02 -20.18 -25.01
N ALA A 112 -12.22 -19.88 -23.98
CA ALA A 112 -12.04 -20.74 -22.83
C ALA A 112 -13.28 -20.73 -21.91
N SER A 113 -13.57 -21.86 -21.29
CA SER A 113 -14.56 -21.93 -20.22
C SER A 113 -14.10 -21.13 -18.99
N PRO A 114 -15.02 -20.73 -18.08
CA PRO A 114 -14.63 -20.00 -16.87
C PRO A 114 -13.55 -20.70 -16.03
N LEU A 115 -13.55 -22.03 -15.96
CA LEU A 115 -12.54 -22.79 -15.23
C LEU A 115 -11.17 -22.72 -15.92
N GLU A 116 -11.12 -22.90 -17.25
CA GLU A 116 -9.88 -22.76 -18.02
C GLU A 116 -9.31 -21.33 -17.94
N ILE A 117 -10.17 -20.30 -17.92
CA ILE A 117 -9.73 -18.91 -17.70
C ILE A 117 -9.04 -18.78 -16.35
N VAL A 118 -9.61 -19.35 -15.28
CA VAL A 118 -9.01 -19.34 -13.94
C VAL A 118 -7.67 -20.08 -13.94
N ASP A 119 -7.60 -21.26 -14.56
CA ASP A 119 -6.37 -22.06 -14.61
C ASP A 119 -5.25 -21.34 -15.39
N ILE A 120 -5.57 -20.69 -16.51
CA ILE A 120 -4.60 -19.90 -17.30
C ILE A 120 -4.09 -18.72 -16.47
N ILE A 121 -4.97 -17.96 -15.81
CA ILE A 121 -4.58 -16.82 -14.97
C ILE A 121 -3.71 -17.29 -13.80
N ALA A 122 -4.13 -18.34 -13.09
CA ALA A 122 -3.41 -18.87 -11.93
C ALA A 122 -2.00 -19.39 -12.31
N ALA A 123 -1.87 -20.06 -13.47
CA ALA A 123 -0.58 -20.52 -13.98
C ALA A 123 0.37 -19.35 -14.27
N GLU A 124 -0.14 -18.24 -14.77
CA GLU A 124 0.65 -17.03 -15.04
C GLU A 124 1.01 -16.27 -13.74
N ASP A 125 0.07 -16.16 -12.78
CA ASP A 125 0.33 -15.55 -11.48
C ASP A 125 1.40 -16.29 -10.66
N ALA A 126 1.50 -17.62 -10.81
CA ALA A 126 2.54 -18.44 -10.17
C ALA A 126 3.97 -18.03 -10.58
N LEU A 127 4.15 -17.32 -11.70
CA LEU A 127 5.45 -16.85 -12.19
C LEU A 127 5.93 -15.59 -11.44
N VAL A 128 5.02 -14.89 -10.76
CA VAL A 128 5.29 -13.56 -10.19
C VAL A 128 6.27 -13.62 -9.02
N ALA A 129 6.02 -14.48 -8.03
CA ALA A 129 6.86 -14.54 -6.83
C ALA A 129 8.33 -14.94 -7.13
N PRO A 130 8.61 -15.93 -7.99
CA PRO A 130 9.98 -16.22 -8.44
C PRO A 130 10.64 -15.03 -9.15
N ALA A 131 9.92 -14.29 -9.99
CA ALA A 131 10.45 -13.11 -10.68
C ALA A 131 10.84 -11.99 -9.70
N VAL A 132 10.03 -11.77 -8.66
CA VAL A 132 10.36 -10.81 -7.58
C VAL A 132 11.58 -11.29 -6.80
N ALA A 133 11.64 -12.58 -6.45
CA ALA A 133 12.78 -13.17 -5.73
C ALA A 133 14.10 -13.08 -6.51
N ALA A 134 14.04 -13.12 -7.85
CA ALA A 134 15.21 -12.90 -8.70
C ALA A 134 15.80 -11.48 -8.56
N GLN A 135 15.01 -10.50 -8.13
CA GLN A 135 15.45 -9.12 -7.87
C GLN A 135 15.92 -8.89 -6.42
N ARG A 136 16.19 -9.94 -5.64
CA ARG A 136 16.55 -9.86 -4.21
C ARG A 136 17.66 -8.84 -3.88
N GLU A 137 18.68 -8.70 -4.74
CA GLU A 137 19.80 -7.79 -4.47
C GLU A 137 19.42 -6.33 -4.69
N ALA A 138 18.63 -6.03 -5.73
CA ALA A 138 18.10 -4.70 -5.97
C ALA A 138 17.09 -4.30 -4.88
N LEU A 139 16.23 -5.25 -4.46
CA LEU A 139 15.30 -5.07 -3.35
C LEU A 139 16.03 -4.83 -2.02
N ALA A 140 17.12 -5.56 -1.74
CA ALA A 140 17.94 -5.32 -0.55
C ALA A 140 18.54 -3.92 -0.55
N LYS A 141 19.09 -3.46 -1.68
CA LYS A 141 19.59 -2.07 -1.82
C LYS A 141 18.49 -1.03 -1.60
N ALA A 142 17.28 -1.29 -2.09
CA ALA A 142 16.14 -0.40 -1.88
C ALA A 142 15.68 -0.39 -0.41
N VAL A 143 15.73 -1.53 0.29
CA VAL A 143 15.50 -1.60 1.74
C VAL A 143 16.55 -0.79 2.50
N ASP A 144 17.83 -0.89 2.12
CA ASP A 144 18.91 -0.11 2.74
C ASP A 144 18.74 1.39 2.50
N ALA A 145 18.39 1.80 1.27
CA ALA A 145 18.08 3.19 0.93
C ALA A 145 16.88 3.72 1.74
N GLY A 146 15.83 2.90 1.87
CA GLY A 146 14.68 3.20 2.72
C GLY A 146 15.08 3.36 4.19
N GLU A 147 15.86 2.44 4.76
CA GLU A 147 16.39 2.57 6.13
C GLU A 147 17.16 3.89 6.31
N GLN A 148 18.08 4.20 5.39
CA GLN A 148 18.91 5.40 5.46
C GLN A 148 18.09 6.69 5.41
N ALA A 149 17.10 6.76 4.51
CA ALA A 149 16.20 7.91 4.41
C ALA A 149 15.44 8.12 5.73
N LEU A 150 14.81 7.06 6.25
CA LEU A 150 14.05 7.12 7.51
C LEU A 150 14.92 7.52 8.70
N ARG A 151 16.16 7.01 8.79
CA ARG A 151 17.08 7.35 9.88
C ARG A 151 17.64 8.76 9.78
N SER A 152 17.67 9.34 8.59
CA SER A 152 18.14 10.71 8.36
C SER A 152 17.02 11.75 8.45
N GLY A 153 15.83 11.35 8.89
CA GLY A 153 14.65 12.22 8.97
C GLY A 153 13.96 12.48 7.64
N GLY A 154 14.36 11.77 6.58
CA GLY A 154 13.67 11.76 5.28
C GLY A 154 12.54 10.74 5.23
N ARG A 155 11.99 10.55 4.03
CA ARG A 155 10.81 9.73 3.77
C ARG A 155 11.06 8.74 2.63
N ILE A 156 10.17 7.76 2.52
CA ILE A 156 10.05 6.94 1.32
C ILE A 156 8.90 7.49 0.48
N ILE A 157 9.16 7.87 -0.77
CA ILE A 157 8.16 8.49 -1.65
C ILE A 157 7.97 7.61 -2.89
N TYR A 158 6.74 7.15 -3.13
CA TYR A 158 6.37 6.39 -4.31
C TYR A 158 5.73 7.28 -5.36
N ALA A 159 6.19 7.21 -6.60
CA ALA A 159 5.63 7.98 -7.71
C ALA A 159 5.21 7.08 -8.87
N GLY A 160 3.92 7.13 -9.25
CA GLY A 160 3.40 6.32 -10.34
C GLY A 160 2.14 6.91 -10.98
N ALA A 161 1.72 6.32 -12.10
CA ALA A 161 0.44 6.61 -12.73
C ALA A 161 -0.48 5.37 -12.69
N GLY A 162 -1.78 5.56 -12.84
CA GLY A 162 -2.75 4.46 -12.94
C GLY A 162 -2.62 3.44 -11.81
N THR A 163 -2.54 2.15 -12.17
CA THR A 163 -2.38 1.05 -11.20
C THR A 163 -1.11 1.19 -10.36
N SER A 164 0.02 1.58 -10.97
CA SER A 164 1.30 1.77 -10.28
C SER A 164 1.19 2.80 -9.15
N GLY A 165 0.61 3.97 -9.46
CA GLY A 165 0.40 5.02 -8.46
C GLY A 165 -0.57 4.59 -7.35
N ARG A 166 -1.64 3.86 -7.69
CA ARG A 166 -2.58 3.32 -6.70
C ARG A 166 -1.92 2.32 -5.75
N LEU A 167 -1.04 1.44 -6.26
CA LEU A 167 -0.31 0.49 -5.43
C LEU A 167 0.69 1.19 -4.50
N GLY A 168 1.34 2.26 -4.95
CA GLY A 168 2.17 3.11 -4.08
C GLY A 168 1.34 3.72 -2.94
N VAL A 169 0.18 4.30 -3.26
CA VAL A 169 -0.72 4.87 -2.24
C VAL A 169 -1.26 3.79 -1.28
N LEU A 170 -1.58 2.60 -1.78
CA LEU A 170 -2.01 1.47 -0.96
C LEU A 170 -0.94 1.09 0.07
N ASP A 171 0.29 0.81 -0.36
CA ASP A 171 1.39 0.43 0.55
C ASP A 171 1.64 1.53 1.59
N ALA A 172 1.73 2.80 1.15
CA ALA A 172 1.93 3.94 2.04
C ALA A 172 0.82 4.06 3.11
N SER A 173 -0.45 3.81 2.74
CA SER A 173 -1.59 3.90 3.66
C SER A 173 -1.59 2.82 4.76
N GLU A 174 -0.91 1.70 4.53
CA GLU A 174 -0.82 0.59 5.48
C GLU A 174 0.31 0.79 6.51
N ILE A 175 1.22 1.74 6.27
CA ILE A 175 2.36 1.99 7.16
C ILE A 175 1.96 2.52 8.54
N PRO A 176 1.08 3.54 8.69
CA PRO A 176 0.67 4.00 10.01
C PRO A 176 -0.03 2.94 10.88
N PRO A 177 -1.04 2.19 10.40
CA PRO A 177 -1.70 1.18 11.24
C PRO A 177 -0.82 -0.06 11.50
N THR A 178 0.16 -0.35 10.64
CA THR A 178 1.07 -1.51 10.77
C THR A 178 2.28 -1.21 11.64
N PHE A 179 2.88 -0.04 11.55
CA PHE A 179 4.14 0.26 12.24
C PHE A 179 4.05 1.44 13.21
N GLY A 180 2.83 1.91 13.50
CA GLY A 180 2.56 3.07 14.36
C GLY A 180 3.29 4.33 13.94
N ALA A 181 3.69 4.38 12.66
CA ALA A 181 4.48 5.44 12.06
C ALA A 181 3.58 6.62 11.68
N ASP A 182 4.20 7.78 11.49
CA ASP A 182 3.47 8.97 11.05
C ASP A 182 3.05 8.86 9.58
N VAL A 183 1.90 9.43 9.25
CA VAL A 183 1.26 9.37 7.92
C VAL A 183 2.15 9.94 6.80
N GLY A 184 3.10 10.82 7.15
CA GLY A 184 4.03 11.42 6.19
C GLY A 184 5.34 10.66 5.99
N LEU A 185 5.57 9.56 6.71
CA LEU A 185 6.86 8.85 6.68
C LEU A 185 7.05 8.03 5.40
N VAL A 186 5.95 7.49 4.86
CA VAL A 186 5.90 6.84 3.55
C VAL A 186 4.74 7.48 2.78
N VAL A 187 5.01 7.98 1.58
CA VAL A 187 4.07 8.81 0.81
C VAL A 187 3.87 8.24 -0.58
N GLY A 188 2.62 8.05 -1.00
CA GLY A 188 2.28 7.73 -2.39
C GLY A 188 1.80 8.96 -3.14
N ILE A 189 2.45 9.30 -4.24
CA ILE A 189 1.97 10.30 -5.21
C ILE A 189 1.54 9.61 -6.50
N ILE A 190 0.42 10.06 -7.05
CA ILE A 190 -0.22 9.49 -8.23
C ILE A 190 -0.45 10.59 -9.27
N ALA A 191 -0.06 10.32 -10.52
CA ALA A 191 -0.32 11.21 -11.64
C ALA A 191 -1.82 11.55 -11.74
N GLY A 192 -2.15 12.85 -11.80
CA GLY A 192 -3.52 13.34 -11.78
C GLY A 192 -4.11 13.54 -10.37
N GLY A 193 -3.30 13.34 -9.33
CA GLY A 193 -3.65 13.64 -7.95
C GLY A 193 -4.71 12.71 -7.34
N PRO A 194 -5.32 13.10 -6.19
CA PRO A 194 -6.23 12.23 -5.44
C PRO A 194 -7.43 11.70 -6.24
N ALA A 195 -7.92 12.46 -7.24
CA ALA A 195 -9.00 12.03 -8.13
C ALA A 195 -8.64 10.76 -8.91
N ALA A 196 -7.35 10.57 -9.23
CA ALA A 196 -6.82 9.42 -9.95
C ALA A 196 -6.98 8.09 -9.17
N LEU A 197 -7.16 8.15 -7.85
CA LEU A 197 -7.41 6.97 -7.02
C LEU A 197 -8.72 6.28 -7.37
N LEU A 198 -9.77 7.08 -7.63
CA LEU A 198 -11.12 6.57 -7.90
C LEU A 198 -11.42 6.43 -9.39
N ARG A 199 -10.83 7.28 -10.24
CA ARG A 199 -11.09 7.30 -11.69
C ARG A 199 -9.81 7.56 -12.45
N ALA A 200 -9.61 6.90 -13.58
CA ALA A 200 -8.46 7.21 -14.45
C ALA A 200 -8.50 8.67 -14.91
N GLN A 201 -7.33 9.31 -14.99
CA GLN A 201 -7.15 10.66 -15.50
C GLN A 201 -6.32 10.55 -16.79
N GLU A 202 -6.98 10.73 -17.94
CA GLU A 202 -6.32 10.61 -19.24
C GLU A 202 -5.23 11.69 -19.41
N GLY A 203 -4.09 11.30 -19.98
CA GLY A 203 -2.96 12.21 -20.26
C GLY A 203 -2.12 12.64 -19.06
N ALA A 204 -2.52 12.34 -17.82
CA ALA A 204 -1.74 12.70 -16.63
C ALA A 204 -0.37 12.00 -16.60
N GLU A 205 -0.31 10.77 -17.11
CA GLU A 205 0.91 9.94 -17.14
C GLU A 205 1.95 10.42 -18.16
N ASP A 206 1.53 11.19 -19.15
CA ASP A 206 2.38 11.75 -20.21
C ASP A 206 3.08 13.06 -19.78
N SER A 207 2.78 13.58 -18.59
CA SER A 207 3.33 14.84 -18.10
C SER A 207 4.57 14.63 -17.23
N ALA A 208 5.76 14.67 -17.82
CA ALA A 208 7.03 14.67 -17.06
C ALA A 208 7.11 15.85 -16.07
N ALA A 209 6.69 17.05 -16.49
CA ALA A 209 6.61 18.20 -15.60
C ALA A 209 5.62 17.99 -14.44
N GLY A 210 4.58 17.16 -14.63
CA GLY A 210 3.67 16.77 -13.56
C GLY A 210 4.38 16.04 -12.42
N GLY A 211 5.22 15.05 -12.74
CA GLY A 211 5.96 14.30 -11.72
C GLY A 211 6.92 15.15 -10.91
N ALA A 212 7.62 16.08 -11.56
CA ALA A 212 8.49 17.03 -10.88
C ALA A 212 7.70 17.96 -9.93
N ARG A 213 6.60 18.53 -10.41
CA ARG A 213 5.74 19.42 -9.60
C ARG A 213 5.13 18.71 -8.39
N ASP A 214 4.72 17.45 -8.53
CA ASP A 214 4.10 16.70 -7.44
C ASP A 214 5.14 16.37 -6.36
N LEU A 215 6.41 16.11 -6.73
CA LEU A 215 7.51 16.00 -5.78
C LEU A 215 7.83 17.32 -5.06
N ASP A 216 7.83 18.44 -5.78
CA ASP A 216 8.01 19.76 -5.17
C ASP A 216 6.87 20.09 -4.20
N THR A 217 5.63 19.69 -4.53
CA THR A 217 4.45 19.90 -3.67
C THR A 217 4.56 19.15 -2.35
N VAL A 218 5.17 17.96 -2.35
CA VAL A 218 5.48 17.23 -1.11
C VAL A 218 6.79 17.66 -0.46
N ASN A 219 7.42 18.76 -0.91
CA ASN A 219 8.68 19.29 -0.41
C ASN A 219 9.79 18.22 -0.38
N ILE A 220 10.08 17.61 -1.52
CA ILE A 220 11.20 16.66 -1.63
C ILE A 220 12.52 17.26 -1.16
N SER A 221 13.35 16.44 -0.51
CA SER A 221 14.68 16.77 -0.01
C SER A 221 15.72 15.70 -0.37
N ALA A 222 17.00 16.04 -0.23
CA ALA A 222 18.11 15.11 -0.46
C ALA A 222 18.11 13.89 0.50
N CYS A 223 17.40 13.99 1.63
CA CYS A 223 17.27 12.92 2.61
C CYS A 223 16.19 11.90 2.23
N ASP A 224 15.34 12.20 1.24
CA ASP A 224 14.27 11.31 0.81
C ASP A 224 14.80 10.18 -0.10
N PHE A 225 14.06 9.07 -0.11
CA PHE A 225 14.22 7.97 -1.04
C PHE A 225 13.00 7.90 -1.97
N VAL A 226 13.20 8.07 -3.27
CA VAL A 226 12.12 8.10 -4.26
C VAL A 226 12.10 6.84 -5.10
N VAL A 227 10.95 6.17 -5.15
CA VAL A 227 10.72 4.98 -5.98
C VAL A 227 9.72 5.31 -7.09
N GLY A 228 10.20 5.35 -8.33
CA GLY A 228 9.37 5.47 -9.52
C GLY A 228 8.77 4.11 -9.90
N ILE A 229 7.50 4.08 -10.29
CA ILE A 229 6.77 2.84 -10.56
C ILE A 229 6.10 2.92 -11.93
N ALA A 230 6.63 2.18 -12.89
CA ALA A 230 6.05 2.06 -14.23
C ALA A 230 6.34 0.68 -14.82
N ALA A 231 5.31 -0.17 -14.99
CA ALA A 231 5.46 -1.50 -15.56
C ALA A 231 6.16 -1.46 -16.94
N SER A 232 5.79 -0.49 -17.77
CA SER A 232 6.36 -0.25 -19.10
C SER A 232 7.78 0.31 -19.10
N GLY A 233 8.27 0.78 -17.94
CA GLY A 233 9.59 1.41 -17.82
C GLY A 233 9.71 2.80 -18.46
N THR A 234 8.69 3.31 -19.16
CA THR A 234 8.82 4.51 -20.03
C THR A 234 7.84 5.65 -19.70
N THR A 235 7.02 5.54 -18.66
CA THR A 235 5.98 6.55 -18.33
C THR A 235 6.58 7.93 -18.01
N PRO A 236 6.32 8.98 -18.84
CA PRO A 236 6.98 10.29 -18.70
C PRO A 236 6.84 10.95 -17.32
N TYR A 237 5.66 10.88 -16.69
CA TYR A 237 5.43 11.39 -15.34
C TYR A 237 6.42 10.80 -14.33
N VAL A 238 6.67 9.49 -14.39
CA VAL A 238 7.60 8.81 -13.47
C VAL A 238 9.04 9.24 -13.72
N HIS A 239 9.45 9.35 -14.98
CA HIS A 239 10.78 9.85 -15.35
C HIS A 239 11.01 11.28 -14.88
N GLY A 240 10.01 12.15 -15.03
CA GLY A 240 10.08 13.53 -14.52
C GLY A 240 10.21 13.61 -13.00
N ALA A 241 9.50 12.74 -12.26
CA ALA A 241 9.66 12.63 -10.81
C ALA A 241 11.09 12.17 -10.43
N LEU A 242 11.61 11.11 -11.06
CA LEU A 242 12.95 10.61 -10.76
C LEU A 242 14.06 11.60 -11.13
N GLN A 243 13.92 12.30 -12.26
CA GLN A 243 14.81 13.38 -12.66
C GLN A 243 14.84 14.50 -11.60
N ARG A 244 13.66 14.92 -11.11
CA ARG A 244 13.58 15.95 -10.06
C ARG A 244 14.19 15.48 -8.74
N ALA A 245 13.96 14.23 -8.35
CA ALA A 245 14.57 13.62 -7.17
C ALA A 245 16.10 13.64 -7.27
N LYS A 246 16.65 13.31 -8.45
CA LYS A 246 18.09 13.39 -8.72
C LYS A 246 18.67 14.78 -8.60
N GLU A 247 18.00 15.79 -9.14
CA GLU A 247 18.44 17.18 -9.07
C GLU A 247 18.53 17.70 -7.63
N VAL A 248 17.65 17.22 -6.75
CA VAL A 248 17.63 17.55 -5.32
C VAL A 248 18.65 16.71 -4.53
N GLY A 249 19.22 15.66 -5.14
CA GLY A 249 20.21 14.78 -4.51
C GLY A 249 19.60 13.61 -3.73
N ALA A 250 18.31 13.32 -3.92
CA ALA A 250 17.65 12.17 -3.32
C ALA A 250 18.10 10.85 -3.97
N THR A 251 18.08 9.76 -3.20
CA THR A 251 18.33 8.42 -3.75
C THR A 251 17.12 7.97 -4.58
N THR A 252 17.37 7.36 -5.73
CA THR A 252 16.30 6.97 -6.68
C THR A 252 16.26 5.47 -6.95
N ALA A 253 15.05 4.90 -7.00
CA ALA A 253 14.82 3.55 -7.48
C ALA A 253 13.71 3.52 -8.53
N MET A 254 13.73 2.51 -9.39
CA MET A 254 12.66 2.30 -10.37
C MET A 254 12.19 0.85 -10.40
N ILE A 255 10.89 0.64 -10.20
CA ILE A 255 10.22 -0.65 -10.40
C ILE A 255 9.63 -0.68 -11.81
N ALA A 256 10.06 -1.65 -12.61
CA ALA A 256 9.56 -1.90 -13.95
C ALA A 256 9.44 -3.39 -14.25
N CYS A 257 8.62 -3.75 -15.25
CA CYS A 257 8.39 -5.14 -15.67
C CYS A 257 8.89 -5.41 -17.09
N THR A 258 9.74 -4.53 -17.60
CA THR A 258 10.43 -4.64 -18.87
C THR A 258 11.84 -4.04 -18.73
N PRO A 259 12.82 -4.48 -19.53
CA PRO A 259 14.16 -3.87 -19.52
C PRO A 259 14.08 -2.36 -19.72
N LEU A 260 14.80 -1.62 -18.87
CA LEU A 260 14.77 -0.17 -18.90
C LEU A 260 15.58 0.38 -20.10
N PRO A 261 15.12 1.46 -20.76
CA PRO A 261 15.89 2.09 -21.81
C PRO A 261 17.23 2.63 -21.28
N PRO A 262 18.36 2.47 -22.00
CA PRO A 262 19.67 2.97 -21.56
C PRO A 262 19.70 4.46 -21.20
N ALA A 263 18.87 5.28 -21.87
CA ALA A 263 18.74 6.71 -21.62
C ALA A 263 18.26 7.07 -20.19
N THR A 264 17.66 6.11 -19.47
CA THR A 264 17.09 6.32 -18.13
C THR A 264 18.09 6.02 -17.01
N SER A 265 19.28 5.51 -17.34
CA SER A 265 20.31 5.12 -16.37
C SER A 265 20.84 6.27 -15.52
N GLY A 266 20.87 7.49 -16.04
CA GLY A 266 21.36 8.67 -15.31
C GLY A 266 20.45 9.13 -14.16
N ILE A 267 19.19 8.68 -14.14
CA ILE A 267 18.18 9.12 -13.16
C ILE A 267 17.71 8.01 -12.20
N ILE A 268 18.33 6.83 -12.28
CA ILE A 268 17.93 5.64 -11.52
C ILE A 268 19.17 5.05 -10.84
N ASP A 269 19.28 5.17 -9.51
CA ASP A 269 20.37 4.53 -8.75
C ASP A 269 20.14 3.03 -8.57
N ILE A 270 18.88 2.64 -8.35
CA ILE A 270 18.49 1.26 -8.02
C ILE A 270 17.42 0.78 -9.01
N PRO A 271 17.81 0.15 -10.13
CA PRO A 271 16.86 -0.48 -11.04
C PRO A 271 16.35 -1.80 -10.46
N ILE A 272 15.03 -1.92 -10.30
CA ILE A 272 14.32 -3.12 -9.83
C ILE A 272 13.46 -3.64 -10.99
N VAL A 273 14.04 -4.49 -11.84
CA VAL A 273 13.43 -4.92 -13.11
C VAL A 273 12.86 -6.33 -12.96
N ILE A 274 11.55 -6.42 -12.71
CA ILE A 274 10.84 -7.66 -12.40
C ILE A 274 10.16 -8.20 -13.66
N ILE A 275 10.88 -9.02 -14.43
CA ILE A 275 10.37 -9.58 -15.70
C ILE A 275 9.37 -10.71 -15.41
N VAL A 276 8.07 -10.40 -15.52
CA VAL A 276 6.97 -11.37 -15.34
C VAL A 276 6.46 -11.98 -16.66
N GLY A 277 7.01 -11.55 -17.79
CA GLY A 277 6.57 -11.96 -19.13
C GLY A 277 5.26 -11.29 -19.59
N PRO A 278 4.78 -11.63 -20.80
CA PRO A 278 3.53 -11.10 -21.37
C PRO A 278 2.30 -11.36 -20.48
N GLU A 279 1.41 -10.38 -20.37
CA GLU A 279 0.16 -10.51 -19.60
C GLU A 279 -0.86 -11.41 -20.33
N VAL A 280 -1.75 -12.09 -19.58
CA VAL A 280 -2.80 -12.95 -20.17
C VAL A 280 -3.74 -12.18 -21.11
N VAL A 281 -4.01 -10.92 -20.78
CA VAL A 281 -4.61 -9.93 -21.69
C VAL A 281 -3.50 -8.96 -22.05
N THR A 282 -3.11 -8.94 -23.33
CA THR A 282 -2.02 -8.11 -23.86
C THR A 282 -2.12 -6.67 -23.36
N GLY A 283 -1.04 -6.14 -22.78
CA GLY A 283 -0.98 -4.77 -22.24
C GLY A 283 -1.67 -4.55 -20.89
N SER A 284 -2.43 -5.52 -20.35
CA SER A 284 -3.15 -5.38 -19.08
C SER A 284 -2.22 -5.56 -17.86
N THR A 285 -1.23 -4.67 -17.73
CA THR A 285 -0.19 -4.67 -16.69
C THR A 285 -0.72 -4.51 -15.26
N ARG A 286 -2.02 -4.24 -15.07
CA ARG A 286 -2.67 -4.32 -13.75
C ARG A 286 -2.66 -5.74 -13.15
N MET A 287 -2.32 -6.76 -13.93
CA MET A 287 -2.29 -8.17 -13.54
C MET A 287 -0.92 -8.55 -12.95
N LYS A 288 -0.10 -9.36 -13.62
CA LYS A 288 1.16 -9.85 -13.04
C LYS A 288 2.11 -8.73 -12.66
N SER A 289 2.23 -7.70 -13.51
CA SER A 289 3.12 -6.56 -13.27
C SER A 289 2.66 -5.75 -12.03
N GLY A 290 1.35 -5.60 -11.84
CA GLY A 290 0.75 -5.02 -10.63
C GLY A 290 1.01 -5.86 -9.38
N THR A 291 0.83 -7.19 -9.47
CA THR A 291 1.12 -8.12 -8.37
C THR A 291 2.60 -8.08 -7.99
N ALA A 292 3.51 -8.12 -8.96
CA ALA A 292 4.96 -7.98 -8.75
C ALA A 292 5.31 -6.67 -8.04
N THR A 293 4.71 -5.56 -8.50
CA THR A 293 4.89 -4.24 -7.91
C THR A 293 4.44 -4.23 -6.44
N LYS A 294 3.26 -4.81 -6.13
CA LYS A 294 2.77 -4.90 -4.74
C LYS A 294 3.77 -5.65 -3.86
N LEU A 295 4.27 -6.80 -4.31
CA LEU A 295 5.24 -7.60 -3.55
C LEU A 295 6.54 -6.82 -3.32
N ALA A 296 7.05 -6.13 -4.33
CA ALA A 296 8.24 -5.30 -4.21
C ALA A 296 8.06 -4.15 -3.21
N LEU A 297 6.95 -3.41 -3.29
CA LEU A 297 6.65 -2.32 -2.35
C LEU A 297 6.54 -2.84 -0.91
N ASN A 298 5.83 -3.95 -0.69
CA ASN A 298 5.71 -4.54 0.64
C ASN A 298 7.07 -5.00 1.19
N ILE A 299 7.98 -5.51 0.35
CA ILE A 299 9.35 -5.85 0.75
C ILE A 299 10.12 -4.59 1.16
N ILE A 300 10.06 -3.52 0.36
CA ILE A 300 10.79 -2.27 0.61
C ILE A 300 10.31 -1.63 1.91
N SER A 301 9.00 -1.42 2.05
CA SER A 301 8.43 -0.74 3.22
C SER A 301 8.57 -1.57 4.50
N THR A 302 8.21 -2.85 4.46
CA THR A 302 8.33 -3.75 5.61
C THR A 302 9.80 -3.93 6.00
N GLY A 303 10.68 -4.12 5.02
CA GLY A 303 12.12 -4.23 5.23
C GLY A 303 12.68 -3.00 5.93
N ALA A 304 12.41 -1.80 5.41
CA ALA A 304 12.87 -0.55 6.02
C ALA A 304 12.32 -0.39 7.46
N MET A 305 11.05 -0.74 7.70
CA MET A 305 10.42 -0.65 9.02
C MET A 305 11.01 -1.64 10.03
N ILE A 306 11.31 -2.88 9.61
CA ILE A 306 12.04 -3.86 10.43
C ILE A 306 13.41 -3.27 10.81
N ARG A 307 14.13 -2.73 9.82
CA ARG A 307 15.47 -2.19 10.00
C ARG A 307 15.50 -1.01 10.96
N VAL A 308 14.49 -0.13 10.96
CA VAL A 308 14.38 0.98 11.93
C VAL A 308 13.73 0.60 13.27
N GLY A 309 13.58 -0.70 13.57
CA GLY A 309 13.17 -1.15 14.90
C GLY A 309 11.65 -1.08 15.17
N LYS A 310 10.83 -1.22 14.12
CA LYS A 310 9.36 -1.32 14.28
C LYS A 310 8.89 -2.73 14.68
N THR A 311 9.78 -3.72 14.62
CA THR A 311 9.50 -5.12 14.97
C THR A 311 10.46 -5.66 16.04
N PHE A 312 10.04 -6.72 16.71
CA PHE A 312 10.88 -7.56 17.56
C PHE A 312 10.64 -9.03 17.19
N GLY A 313 11.67 -9.69 16.65
CA GLY A 313 11.45 -10.94 15.91
C GLY A 313 10.47 -10.68 14.75
N ASN A 314 9.39 -11.43 14.70
CA ASN A 314 8.29 -11.28 13.75
C ASN A 314 7.08 -10.53 14.33
N LEU A 315 7.19 -9.96 15.54
CA LEU A 315 6.11 -9.26 16.20
C LEU A 315 6.17 -7.76 15.90
N MET A 316 5.02 -7.21 15.54
CA MET A 316 4.79 -5.78 15.38
C MET A 316 4.71 -5.14 16.77
N VAL A 317 5.78 -4.52 17.24
CA VAL A 317 5.88 -3.98 18.61
C VAL A 317 5.69 -2.47 18.68
N ASP A 318 5.65 -1.79 17.55
CA ASP A 318 5.45 -0.34 17.48
C ASP A 318 4.05 0.04 16.97
N LEU A 319 3.01 -0.67 17.42
CA LEU A 319 1.63 -0.40 17.00
C LEU A 319 0.99 0.73 17.82
N ARG A 320 0.09 1.50 17.20
CA ARG A 320 -0.80 2.43 17.91
C ARG A 320 -2.14 1.76 18.19
N ALA A 321 -2.45 1.49 19.46
CA ALA A 321 -3.68 0.82 19.87
C ALA A 321 -4.92 1.75 19.75
N THR A 322 -5.37 2.02 18.52
CA THR A 322 -6.49 2.93 18.21
C THR A 322 -7.86 2.25 18.20
N ASN A 323 -7.91 0.92 18.35
CA ASN A 323 -9.14 0.13 18.38
C ASN A 323 -8.97 -1.12 19.26
N ALA A 324 -10.09 -1.75 19.63
CA ALA A 324 -10.12 -2.91 20.52
C ALA A 324 -9.23 -4.07 20.03
N LYS A 325 -9.17 -4.33 18.72
CA LYS A 325 -8.30 -5.37 18.14
C LYS A 325 -6.82 -5.09 18.40
N LEU A 326 -6.39 -3.83 18.30
CA LEU A 326 -5.00 -3.43 18.52
C LEU A 326 -4.64 -3.37 20.01
N VAL A 327 -5.60 -3.06 20.89
CA VAL A 327 -5.42 -3.20 22.35
C VAL A 327 -5.20 -4.67 22.72
N ASP A 328 -6.10 -5.57 22.28
CA ASP A 328 -5.96 -7.01 22.50
C ASP A 328 -4.62 -7.55 21.97
N ARG A 329 -4.24 -7.14 20.75
CA ARG A 329 -2.95 -7.51 20.16
C ARG A 329 -1.77 -7.05 21.02
N SER A 330 -1.80 -5.83 21.56
CA SER A 330 -0.74 -5.30 22.41
C SER A 330 -0.58 -6.16 23.67
N GLU A 331 -1.69 -6.50 24.33
CA GLU A 331 -1.69 -7.37 25.52
C GLU A 331 -1.10 -8.76 25.21
N ARG A 332 -1.51 -9.38 24.09
CA ARG A 332 -1.00 -10.71 23.70
C ARG A 332 0.49 -10.68 23.40
N ILE A 333 0.98 -9.65 22.69
CA ILE A 333 2.40 -9.52 22.37
C ILE A 333 3.22 -9.40 23.66
N VAL A 334 2.81 -8.53 24.58
CA VAL A 334 3.53 -8.35 25.85
C VAL A 334 3.47 -9.62 26.69
N ALA A 335 2.30 -10.27 26.79
CA ALA A 335 2.15 -11.53 27.52
C ALA A 335 3.05 -12.65 26.96
N GLU A 336 3.09 -12.81 25.63
CA GLU A 336 3.92 -13.81 24.96
C GLU A 336 5.41 -13.52 25.12
N VAL A 337 5.83 -12.29 24.84
CA VAL A 337 7.26 -11.92 24.87
C VAL A 337 7.81 -11.93 26.29
N CYS A 338 7.03 -11.48 27.27
CA CYS A 338 7.46 -11.34 28.67
C CYS A 338 7.07 -12.55 29.52
N GLU A 339 6.45 -13.59 28.95
CA GLU A 339 5.95 -14.76 29.67
C GLU A 339 5.04 -14.40 30.86
N LEU A 340 4.20 -13.37 30.67
CA LEU A 340 3.30 -12.84 31.69
C LEU A 340 1.87 -13.33 31.52
N SER A 341 1.11 -13.35 32.61
CA SER A 341 -0.34 -13.45 32.53
C SER A 341 -0.92 -12.23 31.80
N ARG A 342 -2.11 -12.38 31.23
CA ARG A 342 -2.78 -11.28 30.51
C ARG A 342 -3.00 -10.04 31.40
N ASP A 343 -3.34 -10.25 32.68
CA ASP A 343 -3.54 -9.15 33.64
C ASP A 343 -2.22 -8.46 33.99
N ALA A 344 -1.13 -9.22 34.16
CA ALA A 344 0.19 -8.64 34.37
C ALA A 344 0.69 -7.88 33.14
N ALA A 345 0.46 -8.40 31.94
CA ALA A 345 0.78 -7.71 30.68
C ALA A 345 -0.02 -6.40 30.53
N ARG A 346 -1.31 -6.40 30.90
CA ARG A 346 -2.14 -5.19 30.92
C ARG A 346 -1.61 -4.15 31.91
N ALA A 347 -1.27 -4.56 33.12
CA ALA A 347 -0.70 -3.66 34.13
C ALA A 347 0.65 -3.07 33.69
N LEU A 348 1.51 -3.88 33.06
CA LEU A 348 2.78 -3.43 32.50
C LEU A 348 2.57 -2.45 31.34
N LEU A 349 1.61 -2.72 30.44
CA LEU A 349 1.25 -1.79 29.37
C LEU A 349 0.74 -0.46 29.91
N GLN A 350 -0.06 -0.46 30.97
CA GLN A 350 -0.53 0.78 31.61
C GLN A 350 0.65 1.60 32.16
N ARG A 351 1.62 0.95 32.82
CA ARG A 351 2.86 1.60 33.28
C ARG A 351 3.74 2.12 32.13
N ALA A 352 3.59 1.56 30.93
CA ALA A 352 4.33 1.92 29.74
C ALA A 352 3.55 2.89 28.82
N ASP A 353 2.47 3.51 29.28
CA ASP A 353 1.57 4.39 28.50
C ASP A 353 0.97 3.71 27.26
N GLY A 354 0.77 2.39 27.32
CA GLY A 354 0.29 1.57 26.21
C GLY A 354 1.34 1.29 25.13
N LEU A 355 2.59 1.70 25.32
CA LEU A 355 3.67 1.47 24.36
C LEU A 355 4.28 0.08 24.55
N VAL A 356 4.00 -0.82 23.61
CA VAL A 356 4.47 -2.22 23.64
C VAL A 356 5.99 -2.32 23.68
N LYS A 357 6.73 -1.54 22.86
CA LYS A 357 8.21 -1.55 22.89
C LYS A 357 8.77 -1.20 24.26
N ARG A 358 8.25 -0.13 24.87
CA ARG A 358 8.68 0.32 26.20
C ARG A 358 8.35 -0.73 27.25
N ALA A 359 7.14 -1.29 27.22
CA ALA A 359 6.72 -2.36 28.13
C ALA A 359 7.67 -3.56 28.09
N ILE A 360 8.05 -4.03 26.90
CA ILE A 360 8.99 -5.14 26.74
C ILE A 360 10.35 -4.81 27.35
N VAL A 361 10.89 -3.62 27.08
CA VAL A 361 12.22 -3.21 27.61
C VAL A 361 12.18 -3.04 29.12
N MET A 362 11.14 -2.40 29.68
CA MET A 362 10.94 -2.26 31.11
C MET A 362 10.96 -3.61 31.82
N HIS A 363 10.27 -4.61 31.26
CA HIS A 363 10.22 -5.95 31.84
C HIS A 363 11.55 -6.71 31.69
N MET A 364 12.13 -6.70 30.49
CA MET A 364 13.33 -7.49 30.19
C MET A 364 14.59 -7.00 30.92
N LEU A 365 14.64 -5.70 31.25
CA LEU A 365 15.76 -5.10 31.97
C LEU A 365 15.47 -4.79 33.44
N ASP A 366 14.22 -5.00 33.89
CA ASP A 366 13.73 -4.59 35.20
C ASP A 366 14.00 -3.10 35.51
N VAL A 367 13.56 -2.23 34.60
CA VAL A 367 13.78 -0.77 34.68
C VAL A 367 12.48 0.01 34.57
N ASP A 368 12.55 1.30 34.94
CA ASP A 368 11.44 2.24 34.76
C ASP A 368 11.27 2.68 33.30
N ALA A 369 10.19 3.41 33.04
CA ALA A 369 9.84 3.90 31.70
C ALA A 369 10.92 4.82 31.11
N ALA A 370 11.50 5.71 31.92
CA ALA A 370 12.50 6.68 31.47
C ALA A 370 13.80 5.99 31.03
N THR A 371 14.29 5.05 31.84
CA THR A 371 15.48 4.25 31.53
C THR A 371 15.25 3.37 30.31
N ALA A 372 14.04 2.78 30.17
CA ALA A 372 13.67 2.02 28.99
C ALA A 372 13.70 2.87 27.70
N ASP A 373 13.19 4.10 27.75
CA ASP A 373 13.22 5.04 26.62
C ASP A 373 14.67 5.42 26.26
N MET A 374 15.51 5.72 27.25
CA MET A 374 16.94 6.02 27.03
C MET A 374 17.67 4.83 26.37
N ALA A 375 17.39 3.60 26.82
CA ALA A 375 17.98 2.40 26.25
C ALA A 375 17.52 2.17 24.80
N LEU A 376 16.23 2.39 24.52
CA LEU A 376 15.67 2.32 23.18
C LEU A 376 16.31 3.37 22.26
N ASP A 377 16.45 4.61 22.70
CA ASP A 377 17.06 5.70 21.94
C ASP A 377 18.53 5.42 21.63
N ALA A 378 19.31 5.00 22.63
CA ALA A 378 20.71 4.59 22.46
C ALA A 378 20.87 3.43 21.46
N SER A 379 19.85 2.57 21.35
CA SER A 379 19.79 1.43 20.42
C SER A 379 19.08 1.75 19.09
N ARG A 380 18.74 3.02 18.84
CA ARG A 380 17.99 3.49 17.67
C ARG A 380 16.66 2.74 17.46
N GLY A 381 15.94 2.50 18.56
CA GLY A 381 14.61 1.88 18.61
C GLY A 381 14.59 0.35 18.46
N VAL A 382 15.74 -0.32 18.38
CA VAL A 382 15.82 -1.77 18.15
C VAL A 382 15.94 -2.53 19.47
N ILE A 383 14.86 -3.19 19.92
CA ILE A 383 14.84 -3.95 21.20
C ILE A 383 15.99 -4.96 21.28
N ARG A 384 16.25 -5.73 20.21
CA ARG A 384 17.29 -6.77 20.27
C ARG A 384 18.69 -6.20 20.54
N ARG A 385 18.97 -4.96 20.11
CA ARG A 385 20.23 -4.27 20.41
C ARG A 385 20.28 -3.85 21.88
N VAL A 386 19.17 -3.38 22.45
CA VAL A 386 19.05 -3.09 23.88
C VAL A 386 19.43 -4.31 24.72
N LEU A 387 18.86 -5.48 24.41
CA LEU A 387 19.09 -6.72 25.15
C LEU A 387 20.50 -7.31 24.98
N GLN A 388 21.29 -6.80 24.03
CA GLN A 388 22.67 -7.23 23.80
C GLN A 388 23.69 -6.30 24.47
N GLN A 389 23.27 -5.19 25.08
CA GLN A 389 24.15 -4.30 25.80
C GLN A 389 24.63 -4.94 27.11
N SER A 390 25.86 -4.62 27.52
CA SER A 390 26.40 -5.11 28.79
C SER A 390 25.68 -4.44 29.98
N PRO A 391 25.60 -5.11 31.15
CA PRO A 391 25.02 -4.52 32.35
C PRO A 391 25.67 -3.18 32.74
N ALA A 392 26.97 -3.02 32.49
CA ALA A 392 27.70 -1.78 32.74
C ALA A 392 27.26 -0.63 31.81
N ALA A 393 26.92 -0.92 30.55
CA ALA A 393 26.41 0.09 29.61
C ALA A 393 24.98 0.52 29.97
N LEU A 394 24.16 -0.41 30.48
CA LEU A 394 22.80 -0.13 30.95
C LEU A 394 22.80 0.70 32.25
N ALA A 395 23.73 0.42 33.17
CA ALA A 395 23.86 1.17 34.43
C ALA A 395 24.23 2.66 34.22
N GLN A 396 24.89 2.99 33.10
CA GLN A 396 25.21 4.38 32.74
C GLN A 396 24.00 5.16 32.18
N LEU A 397 22.90 4.47 31.86
CA LEU A 397 21.66 5.08 31.33
C LEU A 397 20.65 5.41 32.43
N GLN A 398 21.00 5.27 33.71
CA GLN A 398 20.09 5.65 34.79
C GLN A 398 19.97 7.18 34.88
N PRO A 399 18.76 7.72 35.10
CA PRO A 399 18.59 9.14 35.37
C PRO A 399 19.39 9.51 36.62
N GLY A 400 20.33 10.44 36.47
CA GLY A 400 21.14 10.92 37.59
C GLY A 400 20.25 11.41 38.73
N GLU A 401 20.63 11.12 39.98
CA GLU A 401 19.92 11.62 41.17
C GLU A 401 19.68 13.14 41.03
N PRO A 402 18.48 13.63 41.35
CA PRO A 402 18.25 15.07 41.39
C PRO A 402 19.23 15.68 42.40
N ARG A 403 20.10 16.57 41.92
CA ARG A 403 21.02 17.35 42.75
C ARG A 403 20.27 18.33 43.64
#